data_AF-A0A2K6TJS7-F1
#
_entry.id   AF-A0A2K6TJS7-F1
#
_cell.length_a   1.000
_cell.length_b   1.000
_cell.length_c   1.000
_cell.angle_alpha   90.00
_cell.angle_beta   90.00
_cell.angle_gamma   90.00
#
_symmetry.space_group_name_H-M   'P 1'
#
loop_
_entity.id
_entity.type
_entity.pdbx_description
1 polymer ?
#
loop_
_entity_poly.entity_id
_entity_poly.type
_entity_poly.pdbx_seq_one_letter_code
_entity_poly.pdbx_strand_id
1 'polypeptide(L)'
;MAGAEWTSLEESLEKHLPLLDLQEVKRVLYGKELRKLDLPREAFEAASREDFELQGYAFEAAQEQLRQPRTVHVGLVQNRTPLPTDAPVAQQVSAVHKRIKSIVEVAAMCGVNIICFQEAWSSLPHHQEPRPHCCRVPGCFFPHGSESIHCPPSLSLPGPRPWQLALASVIPSSLCPAPS
;
A
#
# COMPACT_ATOMS: atom_id res chain seq x y z
N MET A 1 -26.65 -5.30 -21.75
CA MET A 1 -25.33 -4.92 -22.29
C MET A 1 -24.44 -4.64 -21.11
N ALA A 2 -23.42 -5.47 -20.86
CA ALA A 2 -22.43 -5.16 -19.83
C ALA A 2 -21.67 -3.92 -20.30
N GLY A 3 -21.95 -2.77 -19.68
CA GLY A 3 -21.16 -1.57 -19.90
C GLY A 3 -19.70 -1.87 -19.57
N ALA A 4 -18.77 -1.22 -20.27
CA ALA A 4 -17.34 -1.38 -20.03
C ALA A 4 -17.06 -1.33 -18.52
N GLU A 5 -16.45 -2.38 -18.00
CA GLU A 5 -16.15 -2.52 -16.58
C GLU A 5 -15.23 -1.38 -16.16
N TRP A 6 -15.63 -0.64 -15.12
CA TRP A 6 -14.87 0.51 -14.64
C TRP A 6 -13.61 0.01 -13.92
N THR A 7 -12.43 0.34 -14.48
CA THR A 7 -11.14 -0.14 -13.96
C THR A 7 -10.52 0.85 -12.97
N SER A 8 -10.37 2.11 -13.38
CA SER A 8 -9.85 3.19 -12.53
C SER A 8 -10.41 4.54 -12.96
N LEU A 9 -10.38 5.50 -12.04
CA LEU A 9 -10.73 6.89 -12.33
C LEU A 9 -9.81 7.46 -13.40
N GLU A 10 -8.51 7.20 -13.27
CA GLU A 10 -7.47 7.76 -14.15
C GLU A 10 -7.62 7.29 -15.59
N GLU A 11 -7.81 5.99 -15.79
CA GLU A 11 -8.02 5.42 -17.12
C GLU A 11 -9.34 5.93 -17.73
N SER A 12 -10.39 6.11 -16.93
CA SER A 12 -11.65 6.67 -17.39
C SER A 12 -11.49 8.13 -17.83
N LEU A 13 -10.76 8.95 -17.06
CA LEU A 13 -10.51 10.35 -17.40
C LEU A 13 -9.68 10.46 -18.69
N GLU A 14 -8.63 9.66 -18.82
CA GLU A 14 -7.73 9.66 -19.99
C GLU A 14 -8.41 9.20 -21.28
N LYS A 15 -9.37 8.27 -21.21
CA LYS A 15 -10.12 7.79 -22.39
C LYS A 15 -11.15 8.77 -22.91
N HIS A 16 -11.74 9.61 -22.05
CA HIS A 16 -12.95 10.37 -22.39
C HIS A 16 -12.74 11.89 -22.47
N LEU A 17 -11.65 12.42 -21.91
CA LEU A 17 -11.38 13.86 -21.89
C LEU A 17 -10.25 14.24 -22.87
N PRO A 18 -10.37 15.36 -23.58
CA PRO A 18 -9.26 15.92 -24.35
C PRO A 18 -8.15 16.41 -23.40
N LEU A 19 -6.92 16.46 -23.90
CA LEU A 19 -5.72 16.71 -23.08
C LEU A 19 -5.77 17.99 -22.23
N LEU A 20 -6.35 19.08 -22.77
CA LEU A 20 -6.45 20.36 -22.04
C LEU A 20 -7.41 20.25 -20.85
N ASP A 21 -8.59 19.66 -21.08
CA ASP A 21 -9.59 19.47 -20.03
C ASP A 21 -9.12 18.43 -19.01
N LEU A 22 -8.42 17.39 -19.46
CA LEU A 22 -7.80 16.38 -18.59
C LEU A 22 -6.82 17.02 -17.61
N GLN A 23 -5.93 17.90 -18.09
CA GLN A 23 -4.96 18.60 -17.26
C GLN A 23 -5.66 19.47 -16.21
N GLU A 24 -6.70 20.20 -16.61
CA GLU A 24 -7.44 21.06 -15.69
C GLU A 24 -8.24 20.25 -14.65
N VAL A 25 -8.87 19.15 -15.06
CA VAL A 25 -9.57 18.22 -14.16
C VAL A 25 -8.59 17.58 -13.17
N LYS A 26 -7.45 17.06 -13.64
CA LYS A 26 -6.41 16.51 -12.76
C LYS A 26 -5.86 17.59 -11.83
N ARG A 27 -5.74 18.84 -12.30
CA ARG A 27 -5.30 19.98 -11.49
C ARG A 27 -6.26 20.28 -10.34
N VAL A 28 -7.57 20.19 -10.60
CA VAL A 28 -8.61 20.43 -9.59
C VAL A 28 -8.73 19.25 -8.61
N LEU A 29 -8.69 18.01 -9.09
CA LEU A 29 -8.87 16.81 -8.26
C LEU A 29 -7.64 16.50 -7.40
N TYR A 30 -6.45 16.52 -8.01
CA TYR A 30 -5.20 16.07 -7.38
C TYR A 30 -4.25 17.22 -7.03
N GLY A 31 -4.48 18.42 -7.56
CA GLY A 31 -3.60 19.56 -7.37
C GLY A 31 -2.48 19.61 -8.40
N LYS A 32 -1.22 19.53 -7.97
CA LYS A 32 -0.08 19.61 -8.89
C LYS A 32 0.16 18.25 -9.57
N GLU A 33 0.37 18.25 -10.88
CA GLU A 33 0.81 17.05 -11.59
C GLU A 33 2.18 16.58 -11.06
N LEU A 34 2.26 15.30 -10.69
CA LEU A 34 3.45 14.71 -10.11
C LEU A 34 4.35 14.11 -11.18
N ARG A 35 5.66 14.24 -11.00
CA ARG A 35 6.63 13.59 -11.89
C ARG A 35 6.61 12.09 -11.65
N LYS A 36 6.43 11.29 -12.71
CA LYS A 36 6.62 9.84 -12.66
C LYS A 36 8.10 9.51 -12.43
N LEU A 37 8.38 8.55 -11.55
CA LEU A 37 9.73 8.08 -11.28
C LEU A 37 10.17 7.05 -12.31
N ASP A 38 11.41 7.16 -12.76
CA ASP A 38 12.06 6.16 -13.59
C ASP A 38 12.51 4.98 -12.71
N LEU A 39 11.64 3.98 -12.59
CA LEU A 39 11.92 2.77 -11.82
C LEU A 39 12.76 1.77 -12.64
N PRO A 40 13.60 0.94 -12.00
CA PRO A 40 14.45 -0.02 -12.71
C PRO A 40 13.60 -1.04 -13.47
N ARG A 41 14.05 -1.41 -14.69
CA ARG A 41 13.33 -2.37 -15.55
C ARG A 41 13.10 -3.72 -14.88
N GLU A 42 14.09 -4.18 -14.12
CA GLU A 42 14.02 -5.43 -13.35
C GLU A 42 12.85 -5.43 -12.36
N ALA A 43 12.52 -4.29 -11.76
CA ALA A 43 11.39 -4.16 -10.85
C ALA A 43 10.05 -4.28 -11.59
N PHE A 44 9.93 -3.71 -12.80
CA PHE A 44 8.73 -3.89 -13.63
C PHE A 44 8.55 -5.34 -14.10
N GLU A 45 9.64 -6.00 -14.50
CA GLU A 45 9.62 -7.42 -14.91
C GLU A 45 9.21 -8.32 -13.73
N ALA A 46 9.75 -8.07 -12.53
CA ALA A 46 9.39 -8.79 -11.32
C ALA A 46 7.93 -8.52 -10.90
N ALA A 47 7.47 -7.27 -10.95
CA ALA A 47 6.08 -6.91 -10.65
C ALA A 47 5.09 -7.57 -11.61
N SER A 48 5.42 -7.61 -12.90
CA SER A 48 4.60 -8.28 -13.91
C SER A 48 4.55 -9.80 -13.69
N ARG A 49 5.68 -10.44 -13.34
CA ARG A 49 5.72 -11.88 -13.03
C ARG A 49 4.89 -12.23 -11.79
N GLU A 50 4.97 -11.38 -10.78
CA GLU A 50 4.24 -11.55 -9.52
C GLU A 50 2.81 -10.99 -9.59
N ASP A 51 2.36 -10.47 -10.73
CA ASP A 51 1.00 -9.97 -10.95
C ASP A 51 0.57 -8.88 -9.95
N PHE A 52 1.32 -7.78 -9.90
CA PHE A 52 0.90 -6.56 -9.21
C PHE A 52 1.31 -5.30 -9.95
N GLU A 53 0.57 -4.22 -9.73
CA GLU A 53 0.85 -2.91 -10.31
C GLU A 53 1.99 -2.20 -9.56
N LEU A 54 2.95 -1.67 -10.32
CA LEU A 54 4.06 -0.87 -9.81
C LEU A 54 3.98 0.54 -10.39
N GLN A 55 3.77 1.53 -9.53
CA GLN A 55 3.80 2.94 -9.88
C GLN A 55 4.77 3.71 -8.97
N GLY A 56 5.40 4.76 -9.50
CA GLY A 56 6.32 5.61 -8.76
C GLY A 56 6.10 7.08 -9.08
N TYR A 57 5.99 7.92 -8.05
CA TYR A 57 5.77 9.36 -8.18
C TYR A 57 6.71 10.13 -7.26
N ALA A 58 7.13 11.31 -7.71
CA ALA A 58 8.00 12.21 -6.94
C ALA A 58 7.22 13.42 -6.44
N PHE A 59 7.30 13.65 -5.12
CA PHE A 59 6.92 14.90 -4.50
C PHE A 59 8.18 15.73 -4.25
N GLU A 60 8.31 16.83 -4.98
CA GLU A 60 9.48 17.72 -4.87
C GLU A 60 9.13 18.98 -4.08
N ALA A 61 10.04 19.34 -3.18
CA ALA A 61 10.02 20.62 -2.48
C ALA A 61 10.94 21.62 -3.19
N ALA A 62 10.69 22.91 -3.01
CA ALA A 62 11.59 23.95 -3.47
C ALA A 62 12.96 23.83 -2.76
N GLN A 63 14.04 24.13 -3.48
CA GLN A 63 15.39 24.06 -2.92
C GLN A 63 15.55 25.10 -1.80
N GLU A 64 15.81 24.63 -0.59
CA GLU A 64 16.18 25.50 0.53
C GLU A 64 17.66 25.92 0.40
N GLN A 65 17.98 27.16 0.79
CA GLN A 65 19.36 27.69 0.70
C GLN A 65 20.31 27.06 1.72
N LEU A 66 19.80 26.74 2.92
CA LEU A 66 20.61 26.31 4.06
C LEU A 66 20.49 24.82 4.37
N ARG A 67 19.37 24.18 4.01
CA ARG A 67 19.14 22.77 4.29
C ARG A 67 19.35 21.95 3.04
N GLN A 68 20.09 20.85 3.20
CA GLN A 68 20.19 19.83 2.17
C GLN A 68 18.84 19.10 2.01
N PRO A 69 18.51 18.67 0.79
CA PRO A 69 17.29 17.92 0.52
C PRO A 69 17.29 16.60 1.31
N ARG A 70 16.15 16.29 1.92
CA ARG A 70 15.92 15.04 2.65
C ARG A 70 15.01 14.15 1.83
N THR A 71 15.59 13.48 0.85
CA THR A 71 14.85 12.57 -0.02
C THR A 71 14.66 11.21 0.66
N VAL A 72 13.42 10.74 0.72
CA VAL A 72 13.06 9.43 1.25
C VAL A 72 12.09 8.76 0.27
N HIS A 73 12.34 7.50 -0.06
CA HIS A 73 11.42 6.68 -0.84
C HIS A 73 10.51 5.90 0.09
N VAL A 74 9.21 6.03 -0.12
CA VAL A 74 8.18 5.32 0.66
C VAL A 74 7.43 4.37 -0.26
N GLY A 75 7.29 3.12 0.15
CA GLY A 75 6.51 2.09 -0.53
C GLY A 75 5.18 1.87 0.18
N LEU A 76 4.09 1.92 -0.58
CA LEU A 76 2.75 1.60 -0.09
C LEU A 76 2.28 0.33 -0.76
N VAL A 77 1.84 -0.64 0.03
CA VAL A 77 1.42 -1.95 -0.46
C VAL A 77 -0.06 -2.16 -0.18
N GLN A 78 -0.80 -2.38 -1.26
CA GLN A 78 -2.20 -2.81 -1.23
C GLN A 78 -2.28 -4.19 -1.89
N ASN A 79 -2.85 -5.17 -1.20
CA ASN A 79 -2.94 -6.54 -1.69
C ASN A 79 -4.28 -7.18 -1.35
N ARG A 80 -4.73 -8.07 -2.24
CA ARG A 80 -5.87 -8.96 -1.98
C ARG A 80 -5.43 -10.17 -1.16
N THR A 81 -6.37 -10.77 -0.44
CA THR A 81 -6.19 -12.07 0.21
C THR A 81 -5.94 -13.16 -0.85
N PRO A 82 -4.81 -13.90 -0.78
CA PRO A 82 -4.44 -14.87 -1.81
C PRO A 82 -5.23 -16.19 -1.74
N LEU A 83 -5.83 -16.50 -0.58
CA LEU A 83 -6.59 -17.72 -0.35
C LEU A 83 -8.04 -17.38 0.05
N PRO A 84 -9.00 -18.30 -0.18
CA PRO A 84 -10.37 -18.12 0.26
C PRO A 84 -10.45 -18.02 1.78
N THR A 85 -11.51 -17.38 2.26
CA THR A 85 -11.73 -17.08 3.68
C THR A 85 -11.88 -18.32 4.56
N ASP A 86 -12.26 -19.44 3.95
CA ASP A 86 -12.52 -20.71 4.64
C ASP A 86 -11.27 -21.59 4.78
N ALA A 87 -10.14 -21.17 4.21
CA ALA A 87 -8.87 -21.88 4.35
C ALA A 87 -8.33 -21.80 5.80
N PRO A 88 -7.53 -22.78 6.26
CA PRO A 88 -6.93 -22.75 7.59
C PRO A 88 -6.11 -21.46 7.82
N VAL A 89 -6.29 -20.83 8.99
CA VAL A 89 -5.64 -19.55 9.35
C VAL A 89 -4.13 -19.57 9.09
N ALA A 90 -3.45 -20.63 9.51
CA ALA A 90 -2.00 -20.76 9.33
C ALA A 90 -1.57 -20.72 7.85
N GLN A 91 -2.40 -21.29 6.95
CA GLN A 91 -2.14 -21.25 5.51
C GLN A 91 -2.42 -19.87 4.93
N GLN A 92 -3.46 -19.18 5.39
CA GLN A 92 -3.76 -17.80 4.98
C GLN A 92 -2.62 -16.85 5.36
N VAL A 93 -2.16 -16.88 6.62
CA VAL A 93 -1.05 -16.05 7.10
C VAL A 93 0.22 -16.34 6.30
N SER A 94 0.56 -17.62 6.10
CA SER A 94 1.73 -18.01 5.32
C SER A 94 1.65 -17.53 3.86
N ALA A 95 0.46 -17.62 3.24
CA ALA A 95 0.26 -17.17 1.87
C ALA A 95 0.42 -15.65 1.74
N VAL A 96 -0.11 -14.87 2.70
CA VAL A 96 0.08 -13.41 2.72
C VAL A 96 1.55 -13.05 2.94
N HIS A 97 2.24 -13.72 3.86
CA HIS A 97 3.67 -13.49 4.10
C HIS A 97 4.51 -13.75 2.84
N LYS A 98 4.21 -14.83 2.10
CA LYS A 98 4.87 -15.12 0.81
C LYS A 98 4.60 -14.02 -0.21
N ARG A 99 3.35 -13.55 -0.31
CA ARG A 99 2.98 -12.47 -1.23
C ARG A 99 3.74 -11.18 -0.91
N ILE A 100 3.75 -10.79 0.37
CA ILE A 100 4.42 -9.57 0.81
C ILE A 100 5.93 -9.67 0.64
N LYS A 101 6.52 -10.86 0.84
CA LYS A 101 7.94 -11.08 0.57
C LYS A 101 8.30 -10.70 -0.88
N SER A 102 7.57 -11.21 -1.87
CA SER A 102 7.79 -10.85 -3.29
C SER A 102 7.69 -9.34 -3.53
N ILE A 103 6.69 -8.69 -2.92
CA ILE A 103 6.48 -7.24 -3.07
C ILE A 103 7.62 -6.44 -2.43
N VAL A 104 8.07 -6.84 -1.24
CA VAL A 104 9.18 -6.21 -0.51
C VAL A 104 10.48 -6.34 -1.29
N GLU A 105 10.72 -7.48 -1.95
CA GLU A 105 11.89 -7.67 -2.82
C GLU A 105 11.90 -6.66 -3.97
N VAL A 106 10.75 -6.42 -4.62
CA VAL A 106 10.63 -5.40 -5.67
C VAL A 106 10.76 -3.98 -5.11
N ALA A 107 10.17 -3.70 -3.94
CA ALA A 107 10.33 -2.40 -3.27
C ALA A 107 11.81 -2.10 -2.93
N ALA A 108 12.58 -3.13 -2.55
CA ALA A 108 14.01 -3.01 -2.30
C ALA A 108 14.78 -2.69 -3.58
N MET A 109 14.44 -3.29 -4.73
CA MET A 109 15.02 -2.93 -6.03
C MET A 109 14.75 -1.47 -6.39
N CYS A 110 13.58 -0.94 -6.03
CA CYS A 110 13.22 0.47 -6.23
C CYS A 110 13.87 1.44 -5.21
N GLY A 111 14.68 0.95 -4.26
CA GLY A 111 15.38 1.79 -3.28
C GLY A 111 14.45 2.40 -2.22
N VAL A 112 13.36 1.72 -1.88
CA VAL A 112 12.42 2.14 -0.82
C VAL A 112 13.11 2.11 0.55
N ASN A 113 12.97 3.19 1.33
CA ASN A 113 13.50 3.29 2.69
C ASN A 113 12.48 2.85 3.75
N ILE A 114 11.20 3.18 3.53
CA ILE A 114 10.10 2.92 4.45
C ILE A 114 9.00 2.23 3.68
N ILE A 115 8.54 1.07 4.14
CA ILE A 115 7.42 0.36 3.52
C ILE A 115 6.27 0.21 4.52
N CYS A 116 5.05 0.47 4.05
CA CYS A 116 3.83 0.34 4.84
C CYS A 116 2.85 -0.62 4.16
N PHE A 117 2.21 -1.46 4.98
CA PHE A 117 1.18 -2.42 4.55
C PHE A 117 -0.21 -1.92 4.95
N GLN A 118 -1.23 -2.40 4.25
CA GLN A 118 -2.63 -2.14 4.61
C GLN A 118 -2.95 -2.60 6.05
N GLU A 119 -3.96 -1.99 6.66
CA GLU A 119 -4.44 -2.40 7.98
C GLU A 119 -4.79 -3.90 7.98
N ALA A 120 -4.54 -4.56 9.12
CA ALA A 120 -4.93 -5.95 9.33
C ALA A 120 -4.34 -6.92 8.28
N TRP A 121 -3.22 -6.58 7.63
CA TRP A 121 -2.63 -7.36 6.53
C TRP A 121 -2.29 -8.80 6.91
N SER A 122 -1.86 -9.06 8.15
CA SER A 122 -1.52 -10.40 8.63
C SER A 122 -2.71 -11.15 9.25
N SER A 123 -3.82 -10.46 9.49
CA SER A 123 -5.02 -11.04 10.08
C SER A 123 -6.00 -11.52 9.01
N LEU A 124 -6.78 -12.53 9.39
CA LEU A 124 -7.83 -13.16 8.60
C LEU A 124 -8.67 -12.16 7.80
N PRO A 125 -9.24 -12.58 6.66
CA PRO A 125 -10.08 -11.75 5.82
C PRO A 125 -11.06 -10.92 6.64
N HIS A 126 -11.20 -9.65 6.27
CA HIS A 126 -12.22 -8.76 6.79
C HIS A 126 -13.56 -9.49 6.72
N HIS A 127 -14.01 -10.02 7.87
CA HIS A 127 -15.27 -10.72 7.98
C HIS A 127 -16.37 -9.69 7.71
N GLN A 128 -16.94 -9.72 6.50
CA GLN A 128 -18.31 -9.29 6.32
C GLN A 128 -19.19 -10.29 7.08
N GLU A 129 -20.00 -9.74 7.97
CA GLU A 129 -21.01 -10.41 8.80
C GLU A 129 -21.84 -11.42 7.98
N PRO A 130 -22.31 -12.55 8.57
CA PRO A 130 -22.78 -12.65 9.95
C PRO A 130 -21.79 -13.37 10.88
N ARG A 131 -21.53 -12.79 12.06
CA ARG A 131 -20.69 -13.41 13.09
C ARG A 131 -21.31 -14.75 13.52
N PRO A 132 -20.64 -15.90 13.36
CA PRO A 132 -21.09 -17.11 14.01
C PRO A 132 -20.99 -16.94 15.53
N HIS A 133 -21.94 -17.51 16.26
CA HIS A 133 -22.08 -17.48 17.73
C HIS A 133 -20.83 -17.94 18.53
N CYS A 134 -19.78 -18.40 17.86
CA CYS A 134 -18.55 -18.88 18.46
C CYS A 134 -17.57 -17.76 18.89
N CYS A 135 -17.80 -16.49 18.54
CA CYS A 135 -16.95 -15.36 18.97
C CYS A 135 -17.04 -15.01 20.47
N ARG A 136 -17.66 -15.85 21.31
CA ARG A 136 -17.77 -15.66 22.76
C ARG A 136 -16.73 -16.47 23.56
N VAL A 137 -15.66 -16.93 22.91
CA VAL A 137 -14.51 -17.50 23.60
C VAL A 137 -13.47 -16.38 23.80
N PRO A 138 -13.12 -15.99 25.03
CA PRO A 138 -12.05 -15.02 25.25
C PRO A 138 -10.72 -15.69 24.88
N GLY A 139 -10.18 -15.35 23.70
CA GLY A 139 -8.93 -15.95 23.19
C GLY A 139 -8.59 -15.69 21.72
N CYS A 140 -9.48 -15.12 20.90
CA CYS A 140 -9.20 -14.83 19.48
C CYS A 140 -8.46 -13.50 19.23
N PHE A 141 -7.63 -13.07 20.19
CA PHE A 141 -6.57 -12.10 19.91
C PHE A 141 -5.36 -12.98 19.58
N PHE A 142 -4.89 -12.98 18.33
CA PHE A 142 -3.56 -13.49 18.02
C PHE A 142 -2.61 -12.29 17.99
N PRO A 143 -2.11 -11.82 19.15
CA PRO A 143 -0.92 -11.02 19.13
C PRO A 143 0.20 -11.99 18.74
N HIS A 144 0.69 -11.89 17.51
CA HIS A 144 2.09 -12.26 17.33
C HIS A 144 2.85 -11.35 18.29
N GLY A 145 3.48 -11.94 19.31
CA GLY A 145 4.27 -11.18 20.26
C GLY A 145 5.21 -10.28 19.49
N SER A 146 5.16 -8.97 19.75
CA SER A 146 6.23 -8.09 19.34
C SER A 146 7.48 -8.57 20.06
N GLU A 147 8.30 -9.41 19.41
CA GLU A 147 9.63 -9.72 19.92
C GLU A 147 10.41 -8.41 19.89
N SER A 148 10.42 -7.77 21.04
CA SER A 148 11.29 -6.65 21.36
C SER A 148 12.71 -7.12 21.11
N ILE A 149 13.32 -6.63 20.02
CA ILE A 149 14.77 -6.75 19.86
C ILE A 149 15.38 -6.10 21.10
N HIS A 150 16.00 -6.92 21.95
CA HIS A 150 16.70 -6.45 23.15
C HIS A 150 17.83 -5.52 22.71
N CYS A 151 17.59 -4.21 22.77
CA CYS A 151 18.64 -3.21 22.67
C CYS A 151 19.50 -3.27 23.96
N PRO A 152 20.84 -3.37 23.86
CA PRO A 152 21.70 -3.19 25.02
C PRO A 152 21.58 -1.75 25.56
N PRO A 153 21.72 -1.53 26.87
CA PRO A 153 21.50 -0.23 27.48
C PRO A 153 22.75 0.62 27.30
N SER A 154 22.63 1.67 26.49
CA SER A 154 23.19 3.01 26.72
C SER A 154 23.41 3.70 25.38
N LEU A 155 22.61 4.73 25.14
CA LEU A 155 23.03 6.00 24.55
C LEU A 155 21.81 6.91 24.62
N SER A 156 21.92 7.91 25.49
CA SER A 156 20.94 8.98 25.70
C SER A 156 20.60 9.66 24.37
N LEU A 157 19.36 9.51 23.93
CA LEU A 157 18.80 10.32 22.84
C LEU A 157 18.26 11.64 23.41
N PRO A 158 18.54 12.80 22.77
CA PRO A 158 17.93 14.06 23.14
C PRO A 158 16.42 14.04 22.80
N GLY A 159 15.65 14.71 23.66
CA GLY A 159 14.19 14.67 23.73
C GLY A 159 13.40 15.13 22.48
N PRO A 160 12.06 15.03 22.55
CA PRO A 160 11.18 15.02 21.40
C PRO A 160 11.07 16.43 20.78
N ARG A 161 11.07 16.49 19.44
CA ARG A 161 10.62 17.67 18.69
C ARG A 161 9.42 17.31 17.81
N PRO A 162 8.53 18.28 17.56
CA PRO A 162 7.10 18.01 17.53
C PRO A 162 6.56 17.96 16.08
N TRP A 163 5.57 17.10 15.86
CA TRP A 163 4.62 17.00 14.73
C TRP A 163 5.16 16.97 13.29
N GLN A 164 4.80 15.91 12.55
CA GLN A 164 4.07 16.02 11.28
C GLN A 164 3.63 14.62 10.82
N LEU A 165 2.34 14.32 11.01
CA LEU A 165 1.65 13.19 10.40
C LEU A 165 1.51 13.47 8.90
N ALA A 166 2.24 12.72 8.08
CA ALA A 166 1.95 12.61 6.66
C ALA A 166 0.97 11.45 6.48
N LEU A 167 -0.33 11.77 6.46
CA LEU A 167 -1.38 10.84 6.12
C LEU A 167 -1.42 10.74 4.59
N ALA A 168 -0.95 9.64 4.02
CA ALA A 168 -1.18 9.32 2.61
C ALA A 168 -2.39 8.38 2.55
N SER A 169 -3.55 8.91 2.18
CA SER A 169 -4.73 8.14 1.84
C SER A 169 -4.52 7.48 0.48
N VAL A 170 -4.58 6.14 0.43
CA VAL A 170 -4.81 5.40 -0.82
C VAL A 170 -6.13 4.69 -0.66
N ILE A 171 -7.07 5.05 -1.53
CA ILE A 171 -8.41 4.47 -1.64
C ILE A 171 -8.26 3.14 -2.37
N PRO A 172 -8.66 1.99 -1.79
CA PRO A 172 -8.70 0.73 -2.51
C PRO A 172 -9.94 0.69 -3.41
N SER A 173 -9.74 0.72 -4.72
CA SER A 173 -10.75 0.30 -5.69
C SER A 173 -10.92 -1.23 -5.66
N SER A 174 -12.18 -1.66 -5.79
CA SER A 174 -12.71 -3.03 -6.00
C SER A 174 -13.22 -3.81 -4.78
N LEU A 175 -14.42 -3.42 -4.35
CA LEU A 175 -15.43 -4.35 -3.80
C LEU A 175 -16.03 -5.15 -4.97
N CYS A 176 -15.81 -6.46 -5.03
CA CYS A 176 -16.64 -7.36 -5.83
C CYS A 176 -17.85 -7.80 -4.98
N PRO A 177 -19.11 -7.66 -5.47
CA PRO A 177 -20.22 -8.46 -4.97
C PRO A 177 -20.19 -9.85 -5.62
N ALA A 178 -20.43 -10.89 -4.82
CA ALA A 178 -20.59 -12.28 -5.26
C ALA A 178 -21.97 -12.49 -5.95
N PRO A 179 -22.11 -13.52 -6.80
CA PRO A 179 -23.28 -13.69 -7.66
C PRO A 179 -24.40 -14.51 -6.99
N SER A 180 -25.63 -14.00 -7.08
CA SER A 180 -26.87 -14.75 -7.42
C SER A 180 -28.03 -13.79 -7.55
#